data_AF-A0A3D2RRT2-F1
#
_entry.id   AF-A0A3D2RRT2-F1
#
_cell.length_a   1.000
_cell.length_b   1.000
_cell.length_c   1.000
_cell.angle_alpha   90.00
_cell.angle_beta   90.00
_cell.angle_gamma   90.00
#
_symmetry.space_group_name_H-M   'P 1'
#
loop_
_entity.id
_entity.type
_entity.pdbx_description
1 polymer ?
#
loop_
_entity_poly.entity_id
_entity_poly.type
_entity_poly.pdbx_seq_one_letter_code
_entity_poly.pdbx_strand_id
1 'polypeptide(L)'
;GEEEDRGTEFLFEPDPDRLLATLIPRQVNFQVWRALLESNAGEQAARMQAMDNATKNAGDLIDELTREVNKVRQTAITLELMDIIGGAEAVA
;
A
#
# COMPACT_ATOMS: atom_id res chain seq x y z
N GLY A 1 -14.36 -51.65 -20.56
CA GLY A 1 -13.11 -51.47 -19.80
C GLY A 1 -13.48 -50.59 -18.67
N GLU A 2 -13.85 -51.21 -17.56
CA GLU A 2 -14.38 -50.55 -16.37
C GLU A 2 -13.21 -49.88 -15.64
N GLU A 3 -13.29 -48.56 -15.46
CA GLU A 3 -12.38 -47.84 -14.59
C GLU A 3 -12.76 -48.18 -13.14
N GLU A 4 -11.95 -49.02 -12.50
CA GLU A 4 -11.99 -49.26 -11.07
C GLU A 4 -11.75 -47.94 -10.34
N ASP A 5 -12.85 -47.34 -9.87
CA ASP A 5 -12.89 -46.32 -8.84
C ASP A 5 -12.18 -46.86 -7.60
N ARG A 6 -10.94 -46.42 -7.36
CA ARG A 6 -10.25 -46.67 -6.08
C ARG A 6 -10.78 -45.70 -5.02
N GLY A 7 -12.09 -45.67 -4.85
CA GLY A 7 -12.74 -45.00 -3.74
C GLY A 7 -12.44 -45.78 -2.47
N THR A 8 -11.64 -45.21 -1.57
CA THR A 8 -11.59 -45.67 -0.19
C THR A 8 -13.03 -45.70 0.34
N GLU A 9 -13.55 -46.87 0.72
CA GLU A 9 -14.89 -46.97 1.31
C GLU A 9 -14.90 -46.22 2.64
N PHE A 10 -15.46 -45.02 2.62
CA PHE A 10 -15.68 -44.23 3.83
C PHE A 10 -16.98 -44.68 4.48
N LEU A 11 -16.89 -45.13 5.74
CA LEU A 11 -18.05 -45.33 6.59
C LEU A 11 -18.55 -43.97 7.04
N PHE A 12 -19.74 -43.57 6.58
CA PHE A 12 -20.39 -42.32 6.96
C PHE A 12 -21.40 -42.57 8.09
N GLU A 13 -21.29 -41.80 9.16
CA GLU A 13 -22.28 -41.73 10.24
C GLU A 13 -22.72 -40.25 10.33
N PRO A 14 -24.01 -39.88 10.17
CA PRO A 14 -25.21 -40.71 10.12
C PRO A 14 -25.54 -41.33 8.73
N ASP A 15 -25.73 -40.51 7.69
CA ASP A 15 -25.84 -40.97 6.31
C ASP A 15 -25.23 -39.91 5.38
N PRO A 16 -24.69 -40.30 4.21
CA PRO A 16 -24.01 -39.38 3.30
C PRO A 16 -24.87 -38.17 2.91
N ASP A 17 -26.17 -38.35 2.70
CA ASP A 17 -27.09 -37.30 2.28
C ASP A 17 -27.31 -36.27 3.38
N ARG A 18 -27.52 -36.71 4.63
CA ARG A 18 -27.60 -35.83 5.80
C ARG A 18 -26.29 -35.11 6.07
N LEU A 19 -25.17 -35.80 5.93
CA LEU A 19 -23.86 -35.17 6.09
C LEU A 19 -23.68 -34.07 5.04
N LEU A 20 -23.98 -34.36 3.77
CA LEU A 20 -23.87 -33.40 2.68
C LEU A 20 -24.83 -32.20 2.86
N ALA A 21 -26.05 -32.44 3.33
CA ALA A 21 -27.02 -31.39 3.64
C ALA A 21 -26.53 -30.40 4.71
N THR A 22 -25.67 -30.84 5.63
CA THR A 22 -25.05 -29.96 6.64
C THR A 22 -23.74 -29.33 6.15
N LEU A 23 -22.95 -30.05 5.37
CA LEU A 23 -21.65 -29.60 4.88
C LEU A 23 -21.76 -28.55 3.78
N ILE A 24 -22.73 -28.66 2.86
CA ILE A 24 -22.88 -27.70 1.76
C ILE A 24 -23.10 -26.27 2.28
N PRO A 25 -24.07 -25.99 3.18
CA PRO A 25 -24.25 -24.65 3.73
C PRO A 25 -23.03 -24.16 4.50
N ARG A 26 -22.34 -25.04 5.23
CA ARG A 26 -21.14 -24.69 5.98
C ARG A 26 -19.99 -24.32 5.05
N GLN A 27 -19.82 -25.05 3.96
CA GLN A 27 -18.80 -24.78 2.96
C GLN A 27 -19.05 -23.45 2.25
N VAL A 28 -20.29 -23.12 1.89
CA VAL A 28 -20.63 -21.82 1.29
C VAL A 28 -20.31 -20.68 2.26
N ASN A 29 -20.70 -20.81 3.53
CA ASN A 29 -20.34 -19.81 4.56
C ASN A 29 -18.82 -19.65 4.70
N PHE A 30 -18.09 -20.76 4.71
CA PHE A 30 -16.63 -20.71 4.78
C PHE A 30 -16.00 -20.01 3.56
N GLN A 31 -16.48 -20.28 2.36
CA GLN A 31 -15.98 -19.63 1.14
C GLN A 31 -16.24 -18.11 1.16
N VAL A 32 -17.42 -17.68 1.59
CA VAL A 32 -17.74 -16.25 1.73
C VAL A 32 -16.85 -15.61 2.79
N TRP A 33 -16.69 -16.26 3.94
CA TRP A 33 -15.81 -15.77 5.00
C TRP A 33 -14.36 -15.63 4.53
N ARG A 34 -13.85 -16.63 3.80
CA ARG A 34 -12.51 -16.60 3.22
C ARG A 34 -12.34 -15.45 2.23
N ALA A 35 -13.32 -15.24 1.35
CA ALA A 35 -13.29 -14.14 0.38
C ALA A 35 -13.26 -12.76 1.07
N LEU A 36 -13.99 -12.59 2.17
CA LEU A 36 -13.96 -11.35 2.96
C LEU A 36 -12.59 -11.12 3.60
N LEU A 37 -11.97 -12.16 4.15
CA LEU A 37 -10.62 -12.08 4.72
C LEU A 37 -9.57 -11.74 3.64
N GLU A 38 -9.62 -12.41 2.49
CA GLU A 38 -8.75 -12.13 1.35
C GLU A 38 -8.93 -10.69 0.84
N SER A 39 -10.17 -10.21 0.75
CA SER A 39 -10.46 -8.83 0.35
C SER A 39 -9.91 -7.82 1.35
N ASN A 40 -10.03 -8.07 2.66
CA ASN A 40 -9.51 -7.17 3.67
C ASN A 40 -7.98 -7.14 3.67
N ALA A 41 -7.33 -8.30 3.55
CA ALA A 41 -5.88 -8.39 3.39
C ALA A 41 -5.40 -7.65 2.13
N GLY A 42 -6.11 -7.82 1.01
CA GLY A 42 -5.85 -7.10 -0.25
C GLY A 42 -6.01 -5.59 -0.11
N GLU A 43 -7.02 -5.12 0.62
CA GLU A 43 -7.21 -3.70 0.91
C GLU A 43 -6.03 -3.13 1.72
N GLN A 44 -5.60 -3.82 2.76
CA GLN A 44 -4.45 -3.37 3.57
C GLN A 44 -3.16 -3.33 2.73
N ALA A 45 -2.93 -4.34 1.89
CA ALA A 45 -1.78 -4.36 0.98
C ALA A 45 -1.82 -3.19 -0.02
N ALA A 46 -2.98 -2.93 -0.64
CA ALA A 46 -3.15 -1.80 -1.55
C ALA A 46 -2.96 -0.45 -0.85
N ARG A 47 -3.46 -0.33 0.39
CA ARG A 47 -3.27 0.86 1.23
C ARG A 47 -1.80 1.10 1.56
N MET A 48 -1.07 0.06 1.96
CA MET A 48 0.37 0.18 2.23
C MET A 48 1.13 0.63 0.99
N GLN A 49 0.88 0.02 -0.17
CA GLN A 49 1.50 0.42 -1.44
C GLN A 49 1.20 1.88 -1.81
N ALA A 50 -0.05 2.33 -1.61
CA ALA A 50 -0.45 3.70 -1.88
C ALA A 50 0.27 4.70 -0.95
N MET A 51 0.41 4.36 0.34
CA MET A 51 1.10 5.20 1.32
C MET A 51 2.61 5.23 1.11
N ASP A 52 3.22 4.12 0.69
CA ASP A 52 4.63 4.08 0.30
C ASP A 52 4.90 5.01 -0.89
N ASN A 53 4.02 5.00 -1.89
CA ASN A 53 4.11 5.91 -3.03
C ASN A 53 3.91 7.37 -2.59
N ALA A 54 2.93 7.65 -1.73
CA ALA A 54 2.72 8.99 -1.19
C ALA A 54 3.94 9.49 -0.41
N THR A 55 4.59 8.62 0.37
CA THR A 55 5.79 8.95 1.15
C THR A 55 6.97 9.28 0.24
N LYS A 56 7.18 8.50 -0.84
CA LYS A 56 8.21 8.79 -1.84
C LYS A 56 7.98 10.15 -2.52
N ASN A 57 6.75 10.40 -2.97
CA ASN A 57 6.39 11.67 -3.61
C ASN A 57 6.58 12.87 -2.67
N ALA A 58 6.26 12.70 -1.38
CA ALA A 58 6.51 13.73 -0.38
C ALA A 58 8.02 13.97 -0.18
N GLY A 59 8.84 12.91 -0.19
CA GLY A 59 10.30 13.02 -0.15
C GLY A 59 10.86 13.82 -1.34
N ASP A 60 10.41 13.51 -2.55
CA ASP A 60 10.84 14.23 -3.76
C ASP A 60 10.48 15.73 -3.68
N LEU A 61 9.30 16.05 -3.16
CA LEU A 61 8.86 17.44 -2.96
C LEU A 61 9.70 18.17 -1.91
N ILE A 62 10.04 17.50 -0.82
CA ILE A 62 10.92 18.06 0.23
C ILE A 62 12.28 18.40 -0.36
N ASP A 63 12.85 17.51 -1.19
CA ASP A 63 14.14 17.74 -1.83
C ASP A 63 14.10 18.92 -2.81
N GLU A 64 13.03 19.05 -3.59
CA GLU A 64 12.80 20.19 -4.48
C GLU A 64 12.72 21.51 -3.72
N LEU A 65 11.84 21.57 -2.71
CA LEU A 65 11.67 22.77 -1.88
C LEU A 65 12.97 23.13 -1.13
N THR A 66 13.74 22.14 -0.69
CA THR A 66 15.02 22.37 -0.03
C THR A 66 16.03 23.02 -0.99
N ARG A 67 16.07 22.59 -2.26
CA ARG A 67 16.90 23.25 -3.29
C ARG A 67 16.44 24.68 -3.54
N GLU A 68 15.13 24.91 -3.60
CA GLU A 68 14.56 26.24 -3.80
C GLU A 68 14.90 27.19 -2.63
N VAL A 69 14.72 26.75 -1.39
CA VAL A 69 15.09 27.52 -0.18
C VAL A 69 16.57 27.88 -0.21
N ASN A 70 17.44 26.95 -0.56
CA ASN A 70 18.88 27.22 -0.66
C ASN A 70 19.20 28.25 -1.74
N LYS A 71 18.53 28.19 -2.90
CA LYS A 71 18.67 29.16 -3.98
C LYS A 71 18.23 30.56 -3.54
N VAL A 72 17.04 30.67 -2.95
CA VAL A 72 16.51 31.95 -2.42
C VAL A 72 17.45 32.53 -1.37
N ARG A 73 17.96 31.69 -0.45
CA ARG A 73 18.93 32.11 0.56
C ARG A 73 20.20 32.69 -0.07
N GLN A 74 20.76 32.03 -1.09
CA GLN A 74 21.95 32.52 -1.78
C GLN A 74 21.68 33.85 -2.49
N THR A 75 20.55 33.98 -3.18
CA THR A 75 20.16 35.25 -3.83
C THR A 75 20.01 36.38 -2.82
N ALA A 76 19.41 36.11 -1.66
CA ALA A 76 19.28 37.10 -0.59
C ALA A 76 20.65 37.56 -0.06
N ILE A 77 21.58 36.63 0.20
CA ILE A 77 22.96 36.97 0.61
C ILE A 77 23.64 37.82 -0.46
N THR A 78 23.54 37.45 -1.74
CA THR A 78 24.13 38.23 -2.83
C THR A 78 23.56 39.65 -2.90
N LEU A 79 22.25 39.81 -2.73
CA LEU A 79 21.60 41.12 -2.72
C LEU A 79 22.10 41.98 -1.56
N GLU A 80 22.15 41.41 -0.35
CA GLU A 80 22.64 42.11 0.85
C GLU A 80 24.10 42.55 0.68
N LEU A 81 24.95 41.70 0.10
CA LEU A 81 26.34 42.05 -0.21
C LEU A 81 26.44 43.17 -1.25
N MET A 82 25.59 43.15 -2.29
CA MET A 82 25.55 44.24 -3.29
C MET A 82 25.14 45.57 -2.65
N ASP A 83 24.15 45.55 -1.75
CA ASP A 83 23.71 46.74 -1.02
C ASP A 83 24.82 47.29 -0.11
N ILE A 84 25.56 46.42 0.59
CA ILE A 84 26.71 46.84 1.43
C ILE A 84 27.80 47.49 0.57
N ILE A 85 28.15 46.91 -0.57
CA ILE A 85 29.18 47.44 -1.47
C ILE A 85 28.74 48.79 -2.06
N GLY A 86 27.52 48.88 -2.58
CA GLY A 86 26.98 50.12 -3.14
C GLY A 86 26.87 51.24 -2.10
N GLY A 87 26.49 50.90 -0.86
CA GLY A 87 26.48 51.82 0.26
C GLY A 87 27.88 52.30 0.66
N ALA A 88 28.88 51.42 0.66
CA ALA A 88 30.27 51.78 0.96
C ALA A 88 30.89 52.69 -0.12
N GLU A 89 30.64 52.40 -1.39
CA GLU A 89 31.12 53.24 -2.52
C GLU A 89 30.43 54.62 -2.55
N ALA A 90 29.18 54.74 -2.10
CA ALA A 90 28.47 56.01 -2.07
C ALA A 90 28.98 56.99 -1.00
N VAL A 91 29.76 56.52 -0.01
CA VAL A 91 30.34 57.33 1.07
C VAL A 91 31.83 57.64 0.83
N ALA A 92 32.47 57.01 -0.16
CA ALA A 92 33.84 57.26 -0.59
C ALA A 92 33.93 58.42 -1.59
#